data_AF-A0A447R6U0-F1
#
_entry.id   AF-A0A447R6U0-F1
#
_cell.length_a   1.000
_cell.length_b   1.000
_cell.length_c   1.000
_cell.angle_alpha   90.00
_cell.angle_beta   90.00
_cell.angle_gamma   90.00
#
_symmetry.space_group_name_H-M   'P 1'
#
loop_
_entity.id
_entity.type
_entity.pdbx_description
1 polymer ?
#
loop_
_entity_poly.entity_id
_entity_poly.type
_entity_poly.pdbx_seq_one_letter_code
_entity_poly.pdbx_strand_id
1 'polypeptide(L)'
;MQLYGYIGEWDDNSSAEVVKQLKDITAKTIVVRINSYGGSVFTAQAILSSLKRHPANVTVYIDGIAASAATIIAMAGDKIIIPANAMMMIHNPWTFAAGDSEELRSIAEMMDKVRNSILAAYREKTGLSDEKLIELMDAETWFSADEAVELGFADEVEQPMRLAASLNNGVFSLNGMSFDASRFAHLPDSLAKLTVPDNKQSAVPTAHNEEEIVDLETLKNKHPDLYNQVFNAGKDDGVKAERERIKQIEDSVIPGHDELVNKAKFETGVSAEALALEL
;
A
#
# COMPACT_ATOMS: atom_id res chain seq x y z
N MET A 1 8.23 9.90 9.37
CA MET A 1 7.85 9.79 7.94
C MET A 1 6.85 8.67 7.77
N GLN A 2 5.98 8.77 6.76
CA GLN A 2 4.96 7.78 6.44
C GLN A 2 5.28 7.22 5.05
N LEU A 3 5.31 5.90 4.93
CA LEU A 3 5.54 5.18 3.68
C LEU A 3 4.26 4.39 3.35
N TYR A 4 3.27 5.12 2.83
CA TYR A 4 1.94 4.58 2.54
C TYR A 4 1.75 4.47 1.04
N GLY A 5 1.16 3.36 0.59
CA GLY A 5 0.93 3.12 -0.82
C GLY A 5 2.08 2.38 -1.49
N TYR A 6 2.24 2.56 -2.80
CA TYR A 6 3.17 1.78 -3.61
C TYR A 6 4.61 2.30 -3.50
N ILE A 7 5.59 1.39 -3.59
CA ILE A 7 7.02 1.73 -3.54
C ILE A 7 7.59 1.73 -4.96
N GLY A 8 8.08 2.89 -5.39
CA GLY A 8 8.67 3.06 -6.72
C GLY A 8 9.11 4.49 -6.98
N GLU A 9 10.04 4.69 -7.91
CA GLU A 9 10.62 6.02 -8.17
C GLU A 9 9.61 7.03 -8.74
N TRP A 10 8.51 6.56 -9.32
CA TRP A 10 7.45 7.38 -9.91
C TRP A 10 6.11 7.22 -9.17
N ASP A 11 6.13 6.58 -8.01
CA ASP A 11 4.95 6.23 -7.23
C ASP A 11 4.91 7.00 -5.90
N ASP A 12 4.00 6.60 -5.00
CA ASP A 12 3.77 7.26 -3.70
C ASP A 12 5.06 7.39 -2.87
N ASN A 13 5.93 6.38 -2.94
CA ASN A 13 7.15 6.30 -2.14
C ASN A 13 8.40 6.06 -3.01
N SER A 14 9.03 7.16 -3.43
CA SER A 14 10.30 7.15 -4.15
C SER A 14 11.51 7.23 -3.22
N SER A 15 12.65 6.68 -3.66
CA SER A 15 13.88 6.78 -2.87
C SER A 15 14.38 8.22 -2.80
N ALA A 16 14.20 8.99 -3.87
CA ALA A 16 14.57 10.40 -3.93
C ALA A 16 13.85 11.25 -2.87
N GLU A 17 12.54 11.06 -2.70
CA GLU A 17 11.77 11.79 -1.70
C GLU A 17 12.18 11.39 -0.27
N VAL A 18 12.38 10.10 0.01
CA VAL A 18 12.85 9.67 1.33
C VAL A 18 14.23 10.24 1.63
N VAL A 19 15.19 10.18 0.69
CA VAL A 19 16.52 10.76 0.87
C VAL A 19 16.46 12.25 1.14
N LYS A 20 15.58 12.97 0.45
CA LYS A 20 15.36 14.40 0.66
C LYS A 20 14.80 14.67 2.07
N GLN A 21 13.83 13.89 2.53
CA GLN A 21 13.29 14.00 3.90
C GLN A 21 14.36 13.72 4.96
N LEU A 22 15.22 12.72 4.73
CA LEU A 22 16.29 12.36 5.66
C LEU A 22 17.34 13.46 5.82
N LYS A 23 17.64 14.21 4.76
CA LYS A 23 18.72 15.20 4.74
C LYS A 23 18.61 16.27 5.84
N ASP A 24 17.39 16.68 6.16
CA ASP A 24 17.15 17.77 7.11
C ASP A 24 16.83 17.26 8.53
N ILE A 25 16.82 15.93 8.74
CA ILE A 25 16.55 15.35 10.05
C ILE A 25 17.82 15.37 10.90
N THR A 26 17.76 16.14 11.99
CA THR A 26 18.80 16.18 13.03
C THR A 26 18.38 15.48 14.33
N ALA A 27 17.15 14.95 14.36
CA ALA A 27 16.62 14.23 15.51
C ALA A 27 17.41 12.93 15.74
N LYS A 28 17.54 12.53 17.01
CA LYS A 28 18.21 11.27 17.39
C LYS A 28 17.40 10.03 17.02
N THR A 29 16.11 10.19 16.75
CA THR A 29 15.20 9.11 16.43
C THR A 29 14.35 9.49 15.23
N ILE A 30 14.24 8.57 14.28
CA ILE A 30 13.36 8.64 13.12
C ILE A 30 12.25 7.62 13.34
N VAL A 31 11.00 8.06 13.23
CA VAL A 31 9.85 7.17 13.18
C VAL A 31 9.45 6.98 11.72
N VAL A 32 9.42 5.74 11.27
CA VAL A 32 8.94 5.34 9.93
C VAL A 32 7.64 4.56 10.13
N ARG A 33 6.54 5.03 9.55
CA ARG A 33 5.26 4.33 9.58
C ARG A 33 5.04 3.69 8.22
N ILE A 34 4.77 2.38 8.16
CA ILE A 34 4.60 1.62 6.93
C ILE A 34 3.18 1.09 6.85
N ASN A 35 2.56 1.36 5.70
CA ASN A 35 1.32 0.74 5.30
C ASN A 35 1.45 0.53 3.79
N SER A 36 1.98 -0.60 3.34
CA SER A 36 2.35 -0.75 1.93
C SER A 36 2.32 -2.21 1.48
N TYR A 37 1.85 -2.39 0.24
CA TYR A 37 1.84 -3.68 -0.45
C TYR A 37 3.16 -3.99 -1.19
N GLY A 38 4.15 -3.12 -1.06
CA GLY A 38 5.44 -3.27 -1.71
C GLY A 38 5.53 -2.53 -3.04
N GLY A 39 6.37 -3.05 -3.92
CA GLY A 39 6.66 -2.48 -5.24
C GLY A 39 8.08 -2.80 -5.69
N SER A 40 8.81 -1.79 -6.16
CA SER A 40 10.18 -1.89 -6.65
C SER A 40 11.16 -2.33 -5.56
N VAL A 41 11.78 -3.50 -5.76
CA VAL A 41 12.84 -4.02 -4.87
C VAL A 41 14.02 -3.05 -4.80
N PHE A 42 14.43 -2.47 -5.94
CA PHE A 42 15.57 -1.56 -5.99
C PHE A 42 15.30 -0.24 -5.25
N THR A 43 14.09 0.30 -5.37
CA THR A 43 13.68 1.50 -4.62
C THR A 43 13.65 1.20 -3.12
N ALA A 44 13.11 0.05 -2.72
CA ALA A 44 13.11 -0.38 -1.32
C ALA A 44 14.52 -0.55 -0.75
N GLN A 45 15.44 -1.17 -1.51
CA GLN A 45 16.84 -1.33 -1.12
C GLN A 45 17.56 0.02 -0.98
N ALA A 46 17.27 0.98 -1.86
CA ALA A 46 17.82 2.33 -1.78
C ALA A 46 17.31 3.08 -0.53
N ILE A 47 16.01 2.94 -0.22
CA ILE A 47 15.41 3.49 1.00
C ILE A 47 16.01 2.84 2.25
N LEU A 48 16.06 1.50 2.32
CA LEU A 48 16.69 0.75 3.41
C LEU A 48 18.12 1.25 3.65
N SER A 49 18.93 1.30 2.59
CA SER A 49 20.32 1.73 2.68
C SER A 49 20.47 3.18 3.17
N SER A 50 19.53 4.05 2.82
CA SER A 50 19.56 5.45 3.21
C SER A 50 19.17 5.63 4.68
N LEU A 51 18.18 4.87 5.15
CA LEU A 51 17.81 4.80 6.56
C LEU A 51 18.96 4.25 7.42
N LYS A 52 19.56 3.11 7.03
CA LYS A 52 20.69 2.49 7.77
C LYS A 52 21.95 3.35 7.84
N ARG A 53 22.18 4.22 6.84
CA ARG A 53 23.32 5.16 6.87
C ARG A 53 23.06 6.40 7.71
N HIS A 54 21.81 6.68 8.06
CA HIS A 54 21.47 7.84 8.87
C HIS A 54 21.92 7.59 10.33
N PRO A 55 22.54 8.55 11.03
CA PRO A 55 23.04 8.35 12.40
C PRO A 55 21.94 8.31 13.47
N ALA A 56 20.67 8.37 13.08
CA ALA A 56 19.55 8.37 14.02
C ALA A 56 19.04 6.95 14.20
N ASN A 57 18.53 6.66 15.39
CA ASN A 57 17.86 5.38 15.64
C ASN A 57 16.52 5.36 14.88
N VAL A 58 16.26 4.31 14.12
CA VAL A 58 15.05 4.14 13.31
C VAL A 58 14.07 3.24 14.05
N THR A 59 12.89 3.76 14.38
CA THR A 59 11.75 2.97 14.86
C THR A 59 10.73 2.86 13.74
N VAL A 60 10.42 1.63 13.35
CA VAL A 60 9.42 1.31 12.34
C VAL A 60 8.12 0.89 13.02
N TYR A 61 7.00 1.45 12.58
CA TYR A 61 5.66 0.98 12.92
C TYR A 61 5.01 0.43 11.66
N ILE A 62 4.44 -0.78 11.75
CA ILE A 62 3.56 -1.32 10.72
C ILE A 62 2.14 -0.91 11.08
N ASP A 63 1.47 -0.10 10.28
CA ASP A 63 0.16 0.45 10.68
C ASP A 63 -1.04 -0.39 10.23
N GLY A 64 -0.82 -1.32 9.32
CA GLY A 64 -1.83 -2.25 8.84
C GLY A 64 -1.21 -3.38 8.05
N ILE A 65 -0.40 -3.05 7.05
CA ILE A 65 0.33 -4.05 6.28
C ILE A 65 1.74 -3.60 5.88
N ALA A 66 2.68 -4.54 5.90
CA ALA A 66 3.90 -4.44 5.12
C ALA A 66 4.09 -5.73 4.32
N ALA A 67 3.79 -5.69 3.01
CA ALA A 67 3.95 -6.84 2.13
C ALA A 67 5.06 -6.59 1.09
N SER A 68 5.69 -7.68 0.63
CA SER A 68 6.68 -7.63 -0.46
C SER A 68 7.78 -6.60 -0.16
N ALA A 69 8.16 -5.74 -1.11
CA ALA A 69 9.27 -4.79 -0.94
C ALA A 69 9.13 -3.84 0.28
N ALA A 70 7.95 -3.67 0.86
CA ALA A 70 7.76 -2.88 2.08
C ALA A 70 8.46 -3.51 3.29
N THR A 71 8.50 -4.84 3.38
CA THR A 71 9.21 -5.53 4.48
C THR A 71 10.72 -5.32 4.38
N ILE A 72 11.28 -5.18 3.18
CA ILE A 72 12.69 -4.82 2.98
C ILE A 72 12.96 -3.48 3.67
N ILE A 73 12.12 -2.46 3.46
CA ILE A 73 12.29 -1.16 4.13
C ILE A 73 12.14 -1.30 5.64
N ALA A 74 11.19 -2.10 6.12
CA ALA A 74 10.99 -2.34 7.54
C ALA A 74 12.27 -2.85 8.23
N MET A 75 13.07 -3.69 7.56
CA MET A 75 14.35 -4.21 8.09
C MET A 75 15.42 -3.13 8.34
N ALA A 76 15.18 -1.86 7.96
CA ALA A 76 16.03 -0.75 8.35
C ALA A 76 15.79 -0.28 9.80
N GLY A 77 14.73 -0.76 10.45
CA GLY A 77 14.40 -0.40 11.83
C GLY A 77 15.31 -1.07 12.86
N ASP A 78 15.90 -0.26 13.73
CA ASP A 78 16.51 -0.73 14.98
C ASP A 78 15.46 -1.36 15.89
N LYS A 79 14.22 -0.83 15.84
CA LYS A 79 13.02 -1.39 16.47
C LYS A 79 11.86 -1.40 15.48
N ILE A 80 11.13 -2.50 15.39
CA ILE A 80 9.95 -2.71 14.54
C ILE A 80 8.78 -3.11 15.42
N ILE A 81 7.70 -2.33 15.38
CA ILE A 81 6.50 -2.52 16.18
C ILE A 81 5.33 -2.83 15.23
N ILE A 82 4.55 -3.85 15.55
CA ILE A 82 3.43 -4.30 14.74
C ILE A 82 2.15 -4.48 15.59
N PRO A 83 1.03 -3.85 15.27
CA PRO A 83 -0.26 -4.07 15.92
C PRO A 83 -0.71 -5.52 15.76
N ALA A 84 -1.37 -6.08 16.78
CA ALA A 84 -1.85 -7.46 16.80
C ALA A 84 -2.77 -7.85 15.62
N ASN A 85 -3.35 -6.88 14.91
CA ASN A 85 -4.20 -7.11 13.74
C ASN A 85 -3.59 -6.66 12.40
N ALA A 86 -2.32 -6.24 12.41
CA ALA A 86 -1.55 -5.97 11.20
C ALA A 86 -0.87 -7.25 10.69
N MET A 87 -0.44 -7.22 9.43
CA MET A 87 0.21 -8.36 8.79
C MET A 87 1.48 -7.97 8.05
N MET A 88 2.43 -8.90 8.00
CA MET A 88 3.59 -8.83 7.12
C MET A 88 3.54 -9.94 6.08
N MET A 89 4.16 -9.72 4.93
CA MET A 89 4.31 -10.76 3.92
C MET A 89 5.63 -10.66 3.19
N ILE A 90 6.25 -11.83 2.97
CA ILE A 90 7.44 -11.96 2.14
C ILE A 90 7.21 -12.99 1.04
N HIS A 91 7.85 -12.77 -0.10
CA HIS A 91 7.79 -13.66 -1.25
C HIS A 91 9.00 -13.42 -2.15
N ASN A 92 9.20 -14.29 -3.14
CA ASN A 92 10.23 -14.11 -4.14
C ASN A 92 10.04 -12.84 -4.99
N PRO A 93 11.14 -12.23 -5.50
CA PRO A 93 11.01 -11.17 -6.49
C PRO A 93 10.29 -11.72 -7.72
N TRP A 94 9.37 -10.92 -8.26
CA TRP A 94 8.63 -11.27 -9.47
C TRP A 94 8.87 -10.21 -10.55
N THR A 95 8.75 -10.61 -11.81
CA THR A 95 8.86 -9.71 -12.96
C THR A 95 8.01 -10.23 -14.12
N PHE A 96 7.75 -9.36 -15.10
CA PHE A 96 7.23 -9.75 -16.40
C PHE A 96 8.35 -9.64 -17.44
N ALA A 97 8.55 -10.69 -18.23
CA ALA A 97 9.61 -10.75 -19.22
C ALA A 97 9.13 -11.45 -20.50
N ALA A 98 9.63 -10.99 -21.65
CA ALA A 98 9.42 -11.61 -22.95
C ALA A 98 10.75 -11.58 -23.72
N GLY A 99 11.07 -12.67 -24.38
CA GLY A 99 12.34 -12.85 -25.07
C GLY A 99 12.53 -14.29 -25.52
N ASP A 100 13.67 -14.58 -26.13
CA ASP A 100 14.06 -15.95 -26.47
C ASP A 100 14.51 -16.77 -25.23
N SER A 101 14.86 -18.04 -25.44
CA SER A 101 15.22 -18.93 -24.35
C SER A 101 16.49 -18.53 -23.59
N GLU A 102 17.45 -17.85 -24.23
CA GLU A 102 18.67 -17.40 -23.56
C GLU A 102 18.39 -16.12 -22.76
N GLU A 103 17.61 -15.19 -23.32
CA GLU A 103 17.17 -13.98 -22.63
C GLU A 103 16.37 -14.32 -21.37
N LEU A 104 15.41 -15.25 -21.46
CA LEU A 104 14.60 -15.67 -20.31
C LEU A 104 15.43 -16.37 -19.23
N ARG A 105 16.45 -17.15 -19.60
CA ARG A 105 17.39 -17.74 -18.63
C ARG A 105 18.22 -16.67 -17.93
N SER A 106 18.71 -15.68 -18.68
CA SER A 106 19.47 -14.55 -18.11
C SER A 106 18.64 -13.74 -17.12
N ILE A 107 17.35 -13.53 -17.42
CA ILE A 107 16.41 -12.86 -16.51
C ILE A 107 16.19 -13.70 -15.24
N ALA A 108 16.04 -15.02 -15.37
CA ALA A 108 15.90 -15.90 -14.20
C ALA A 108 17.14 -15.84 -13.29
N GLU A 109 18.34 -15.90 -13.86
CA GLU A 109 19.60 -15.75 -13.11
C GLU A 109 19.72 -14.37 -12.43
N MET A 110 19.20 -13.32 -13.07
CA MET A 110 19.14 -11.99 -12.48
C MET A 110 18.15 -11.94 -11.31
N MET A 111 16.98 -12.58 -11.42
CA MET A 111 16.02 -12.70 -10.31
C MET A 111 16.59 -13.46 -9.12
N ASP A 112 17.39 -14.51 -9.33
CA ASP A 112 18.11 -15.19 -8.25
C ASP A 112 19.08 -14.24 -7.50
N LYS A 113 19.78 -13.36 -8.24
CA LYS A 113 20.65 -12.34 -7.63
C LYS A 113 19.85 -11.30 -6.86
N VAL A 114 18.69 -10.88 -7.39
CA VAL A 114 17.77 -9.96 -6.69
C VAL A 114 17.27 -10.61 -5.40
N ARG A 115 16.86 -11.88 -5.42
CA ARG A 115 16.47 -12.63 -4.21
C ARG A 115 17.60 -12.61 -3.18
N ASN A 116 18.84 -12.88 -3.58
CA ASN A 116 19.98 -12.86 -2.66
C ASN A 116 20.18 -11.49 -1.99
N SER A 117 19.88 -10.38 -2.69
CA SER A 117 19.90 -9.04 -2.08
C SER A 117 18.83 -8.84 -1.01
N ILE A 118 17.64 -9.46 -1.19
CA ILE A 118 16.54 -9.43 -0.22
C ILE A 118 16.91 -10.26 1.01
N LEU A 119 17.43 -11.47 0.80
CA LEU A 119 17.88 -12.37 1.86
C LEU A 119 18.92 -11.71 2.78
N ALA A 120 19.81 -10.86 2.24
CA ALA A 120 20.77 -10.13 3.05
C ALA A 120 20.10 -9.25 4.13
N ALA A 121 19.05 -8.51 3.76
CA ALA A 121 18.32 -7.65 4.69
C ALA A 121 17.54 -8.49 5.74
N TYR A 122 16.87 -9.55 5.30
CA TYR A 122 16.12 -10.42 6.22
C TYR A 122 17.02 -11.16 7.18
N ARG A 123 18.13 -11.74 6.70
CA ARG A 123 19.09 -12.46 7.53
C ARG A 123 19.69 -11.56 8.61
N GLU A 124 20.04 -10.33 8.25
CA GLU A 124 20.60 -9.37 9.20
C GLU A 124 19.62 -9.03 10.33
N LYS A 125 18.32 -8.89 10.02
CA LYS A 125 17.31 -8.55 11.02
C LYS A 125 16.83 -9.76 11.84
N THR A 126 16.57 -10.88 11.18
CA THR A 126 15.92 -12.07 11.78
C THR A 126 16.91 -13.05 12.42
N GLY A 127 18.15 -13.10 11.92
CA GLY A 127 19.12 -14.14 12.29
C GLY A 127 18.81 -15.55 11.73
N LEU A 128 17.76 -15.70 10.91
CA LEU A 128 17.42 -16.97 10.27
C LEU A 128 18.44 -17.37 9.20
N SER A 129 18.54 -18.68 8.92
CA SER A 129 19.40 -19.19 7.84
C SER A 129 18.81 -18.88 6.46
N ASP A 130 19.66 -18.88 5.43
CA ASP A 130 19.21 -18.66 4.05
C ASP A 130 18.22 -19.71 3.62
N GLU A 131 18.44 -20.97 4.00
CA GLU A 131 17.54 -22.07 3.65
C GLU A 131 16.13 -21.81 4.20
N LYS A 132 16.02 -21.34 5.45
CA LYS A 132 14.71 -21.05 6.04
C LYS A 132 14.07 -19.82 5.42
N LEU A 133 14.84 -18.77 5.14
CA LEU A 133 14.32 -17.57 4.49
C LEU A 133 13.84 -17.85 3.06
N ILE A 134 14.58 -18.67 2.31
CA ILE A 134 14.18 -19.13 0.97
C ILE A 134 12.89 -19.94 1.05
N GLU A 135 12.78 -20.89 1.98
CA GLU A 135 11.55 -21.66 2.19
C GLU A 135 10.33 -20.76 2.42
N LEU A 136 10.47 -19.73 3.26
CA LEU A 136 9.39 -18.77 3.54
C LEU A 136 9.06 -17.90 2.32
N MET A 137 10.06 -17.47 1.55
CA MET A 137 9.86 -16.66 0.35
C MET A 137 9.26 -17.46 -0.81
N ASP A 138 9.65 -18.73 -0.97
CA ASP A 138 9.10 -19.66 -1.96
C ASP A 138 7.61 -19.94 -1.70
N ALA A 139 7.20 -19.95 -0.43
CA ALA A 139 5.82 -20.20 -0.03
C ALA A 139 4.90 -18.96 -0.08
N GLU A 140 5.40 -17.76 -0.42
CA GLU A 140 4.69 -16.48 -0.24
C GLU A 140 4.08 -16.38 1.17
N THR A 141 4.95 -16.31 2.18
CA THR A 141 4.49 -16.43 3.56
C THR A 141 3.92 -15.11 4.09
N TRP A 142 2.70 -15.22 4.61
CA TRP A 142 2.03 -14.19 5.39
C TRP A 142 2.21 -14.45 6.88
N PHE A 143 2.51 -13.39 7.63
CA PHE A 143 2.73 -13.43 9.08
C PHE A 143 1.70 -12.56 9.77
N SER A 144 1.09 -13.09 10.83
CA SER A 144 0.50 -12.31 11.91
C SER A 144 1.59 -11.54 12.67
N ALA A 145 1.16 -10.59 13.51
CA ALA A 145 2.07 -9.84 14.38
C ALA A 145 2.94 -10.74 15.27
N ASP A 146 2.33 -11.77 15.89
CA ASP A 146 3.03 -12.71 16.76
C ASP A 146 4.05 -13.55 15.99
N GLU A 147 3.67 -14.07 14.81
CA GLU A 147 4.58 -14.84 13.95
C GLU A 147 5.74 -13.98 13.44
N ALA A 148 5.47 -12.70 13.11
CA ALA A 148 6.51 -11.77 12.70
C ALA A 148 7.54 -11.53 13.81
N VAL A 149 7.10 -11.44 15.08
CA VAL A 149 8.01 -11.34 16.23
C VAL A 149 8.74 -12.67 16.49
N GLU A 150 8.05 -13.80 16.44
CA GLU A 150 8.64 -15.13 16.64
C GLU A 150 9.76 -15.42 15.64
N LEU A 151 9.57 -15.02 14.37
CA LEU A 151 10.55 -15.20 13.30
C LEU A 151 11.57 -14.05 13.21
N GLY A 152 11.49 -13.03 14.06
CA GLY A 152 12.44 -11.91 14.11
C GLY A 152 12.27 -10.84 13.02
N PHE A 153 11.14 -10.82 12.30
CA PHE A 153 10.78 -9.76 11.37
C PHE A 153 10.23 -8.51 12.08
N ALA A 154 9.76 -8.66 13.31
CA ALA A 154 9.36 -7.57 14.20
C ALA A 154 9.93 -7.78 15.61
N ASP A 155 9.93 -6.72 16.43
CA ASP A 155 10.49 -6.76 17.79
C ASP A 155 9.40 -6.72 18.88
N GLU A 156 8.24 -6.10 18.60
CA GLU A 156 7.17 -5.92 19.58
C GLU A 156 5.79 -5.97 18.92
N VAL A 157 4.86 -6.66 19.57
CA VAL A 157 3.43 -6.60 19.24
C VAL A 157 2.75 -5.53 20.08
N GLU A 158 2.05 -4.60 19.44
CA GLU A 158 1.22 -3.59 20.12
C GLU A 158 -0.28 -3.88 20.02
N GLN A 159 -1.09 -3.07 20.71
CA GLN A 159 -2.54 -3.22 20.71
C GLN A 159 -3.11 -3.12 19.28
N PRO A 160 -4.21 -3.83 18.98
CA PRO A 160 -4.87 -3.73 17.69
C PRO A 160 -5.19 -2.28 17.34
N MET A 161 -4.84 -1.86 16.13
CA MET A 161 -5.26 -0.57 15.59
C MET A 161 -6.61 -0.69 14.88
N ARG A 162 -7.40 0.38 14.84
CA ARG A 162 -8.62 0.37 14.02
C ARG A 162 -8.24 0.36 12.54
N LEU A 163 -8.50 -0.77 11.87
CA LEU A 163 -8.30 -0.94 10.44
C LEU A 163 -9.65 -0.83 9.72
N ALA A 164 -9.69 -0.04 8.64
CA ALA A 164 -10.81 -0.02 7.72
C ALA A 164 -10.41 -0.82 6.47
N ALA A 165 -10.99 -2.00 6.28
CA ALA A 165 -10.73 -2.82 5.09
C ALA A 165 -12.01 -3.18 4.34
N SER A 166 -11.87 -3.37 3.02
CA SER A 166 -12.94 -3.81 2.13
C SER A 166 -12.36 -4.55 0.93
N LEU A 167 -13.02 -5.61 0.47
CA LEU A 167 -12.70 -6.29 -0.79
C LEU A 167 -13.88 -6.09 -1.75
N ASN A 168 -13.66 -5.44 -2.89
CA ASN A 168 -14.69 -5.23 -3.89
C ASN A 168 -14.15 -5.55 -5.29
N ASN A 169 -14.77 -6.50 -6.00
CA ASN A 169 -14.40 -6.93 -7.35
C ASN A 169 -12.89 -7.22 -7.52
N GLY A 170 -12.28 -7.90 -6.55
CA GLY A 170 -10.84 -8.23 -6.58
C GLY A 170 -9.91 -7.09 -6.16
N VAL A 171 -10.42 -5.89 -5.87
CA VAL A 171 -9.65 -4.79 -5.28
C VAL A 171 -9.75 -4.88 -3.76
N PHE A 172 -8.64 -5.18 -3.11
CA PHE A 172 -8.53 -5.12 -1.64
C PHE A 172 -8.12 -3.70 -1.24
N SER A 173 -8.89 -3.12 -0.32
CA SER A 173 -8.61 -1.83 0.28
C SER A 173 -8.32 -1.97 1.77
N LEU A 174 -7.29 -1.29 2.27
CA LEU A 174 -6.93 -1.22 3.69
C LEU A 174 -6.46 0.20 4.04
N ASN A 175 -7.13 0.85 4.98
CA ASN A 175 -6.84 2.21 5.45
C ASN A 175 -6.66 3.24 4.30
N GLY A 176 -7.57 3.22 3.33
CA GLY A 176 -7.57 4.16 2.20
C GLY A 176 -6.64 3.80 1.04
N MET A 177 -5.87 2.71 1.15
CA MET A 177 -5.05 2.20 0.05
C MET A 177 -5.79 1.07 -0.65
N SER A 178 -5.68 0.97 -1.96
CA SER A 178 -6.33 -0.10 -2.75
C SER A 178 -5.33 -0.77 -3.68
N PHE A 179 -5.45 -2.07 -3.87
CA PHE A 179 -4.64 -2.82 -4.83
C PHE A 179 -5.39 -4.07 -5.30
N ASP A 180 -4.91 -4.63 -6.40
CA ASP A 180 -5.45 -5.86 -6.98
C ASP A 180 -4.99 -7.09 -6.17
N ALA A 181 -5.94 -7.79 -5.55
CA ALA A 181 -5.69 -8.98 -4.74
C ALA A 181 -5.07 -10.13 -5.55
N SER A 182 -5.24 -10.16 -6.88
CA SER A 182 -4.65 -11.18 -7.76
C SER A 182 -3.11 -11.11 -7.83
N ARG A 183 -2.51 -10.04 -7.29
CA ARG A 183 -1.05 -9.90 -7.16
C ARG A 183 -0.43 -10.85 -6.14
N PHE A 184 -1.25 -11.49 -5.29
CA PHE A 184 -0.80 -12.39 -4.24
C PHE A 184 -1.43 -13.77 -4.42
N ALA A 185 -0.61 -14.80 -4.58
CA ALA A 185 -1.08 -16.17 -4.81
C ALA A 185 -1.67 -16.79 -3.54
N HIS A 186 -1.24 -16.32 -2.37
CA HIS A 186 -1.53 -16.92 -1.06
C HIS A 186 -2.11 -15.89 -0.07
N LEU A 187 -2.84 -14.88 -0.56
CA LEU A 187 -3.51 -13.90 0.30
C LEU A 187 -4.42 -14.60 1.34
N PRO A 188 -4.21 -14.39 2.65
CA PRO A 188 -4.99 -15.05 3.68
C PRO A 188 -6.47 -14.66 3.62
N ASP A 189 -7.33 -15.66 3.83
CA ASP A 189 -8.77 -15.46 4.02
C ASP A 189 -9.08 -14.44 5.11
N SER A 190 -8.28 -14.39 6.18
CA SER A 190 -8.43 -13.41 7.27
C SER A 190 -8.21 -11.97 6.79
N LEU A 191 -7.30 -11.75 5.83
CA LEU A 191 -7.08 -10.46 5.18
C LEU A 191 -8.25 -10.09 4.27
N ALA A 192 -8.72 -11.04 3.46
CA ALA A 192 -9.90 -10.88 2.62
C ALA A 192 -11.20 -10.66 3.44
N LYS A 193 -11.23 -11.20 4.67
CA LYS A 193 -12.34 -11.13 5.64
C LYS A 193 -12.11 -10.11 6.76
N LEU A 194 -11.12 -9.22 6.66
CA LEU A 194 -11.02 -8.01 7.49
C LEU A 194 -12.13 -7.01 7.08
N THR A 195 -13.36 -7.49 7.01
CA THR A 195 -14.54 -6.66 7.19
C THR A 195 -14.53 -6.18 8.63
N VAL A 196 -14.83 -4.89 8.83
CA VAL A 196 -15.09 -4.28 10.13
C VAL A 196 -15.76 -5.30 11.06
N PRO A 197 -15.21 -5.61 12.24
CA PRO A 197 -15.89 -6.53 13.15
C PRO A 197 -17.32 -6.02 13.37
N ASP A 198 -18.28 -6.88 13.06
CA ASP A 198 -19.69 -6.64 13.27
C ASP A 198 -19.86 -6.18 14.72
N ASN A 199 -20.43 -5.00 14.90
CA ASN A 199 -20.41 -4.22 16.13
C ASN A 199 -21.23 -4.90 17.23
N LYS A 200 -20.72 -6.00 17.81
CA LYS A 200 -21.25 -6.65 19.01
C LYS A 200 -20.12 -7.19 19.87
N GLN A 201 -19.79 -6.36 20.87
CA GLN A 201 -19.15 -6.70 22.14
C GLN A 201 -17.65 -7.06 22.11
N SER A 202 -16.85 -6.05 22.42
CA SER A 202 -15.93 -6.11 23.57
C SER A 202 -15.74 -4.71 24.13
N ALA A 203 -16.41 -4.44 25.24
CA ALA A 203 -16.26 -3.23 26.02
C ALA A 203 -15.05 -3.36 26.95
N VAL A 204 -14.12 -2.40 26.88
CA VAL A 204 -13.24 -2.02 27.99
C VAL A 204 -13.21 -0.49 28.03
N PRO A 205 -13.34 0.14 29.21
CA PRO A 205 -13.95 1.45 29.34
C PRO A 205 -12.95 2.59 29.15
N THR A 206 -13.23 3.48 28.22
CA THR A 206 -12.63 4.82 28.19
C THR A 206 -13.73 5.85 28.10
N ALA A 207 -13.83 6.64 29.17
CA ALA A 207 -14.72 7.78 29.25
C ALA A 207 -14.19 8.89 28.33
N HIS A 208 -14.72 8.99 27.12
CA HIS A 208 -14.85 10.25 26.39
C HIS A 208 -16.10 10.14 25.51
N ASN A 209 -17.07 11.02 25.76
CA ASN A 209 -18.29 11.15 24.96
C ASN A 209 -17.92 11.69 23.58
N GLU A 210 -17.60 10.81 22.62
CA GLU A 210 -17.69 11.12 21.20
C GLU A 210 -19.02 10.58 20.71
N GLU A 211 -19.93 11.50 20.37
CA GLU A 211 -21.24 11.13 19.83
C GLU A 211 -21.08 10.48 18.45
N GLU A 212 -21.58 9.26 18.32
CA GLU A 212 -21.54 8.47 17.10
C GLU A 212 -22.36 9.17 15.99
N ILE A 213 -21.70 9.63 14.93
CA ILE A 213 -22.36 10.18 13.74
C ILE A 213 -22.60 9.01 12.78
N VAL A 214 -23.86 8.61 12.64
CA VAL A 214 -24.23 7.35 11.96
C VAL A 214 -24.79 7.59 10.55
N ASP A 215 -25.17 8.84 10.22
CA ASP A 215 -25.75 9.19 8.92
C ASP A 215 -25.43 10.63 8.46
N LEU A 216 -25.67 10.89 7.18
CA LEU A 216 -25.33 12.15 6.50
C LEU A 216 -26.11 13.35 7.06
N GLU A 217 -27.37 13.15 7.46
CA GLU A 217 -28.20 14.19 8.07
C GLU A 217 -27.66 14.58 9.45
N THR A 218 -27.23 13.59 10.24
CA THR A 218 -26.61 13.79 11.54
C THR A 218 -25.27 14.52 11.40
N LEU A 219 -24.45 14.15 10.41
CA LEU A 219 -23.18 14.84 10.11
C LEU A 219 -23.41 16.30 9.74
N LYS A 220 -24.37 16.56 8.84
CA LYS A 220 -24.70 17.91 8.35
C LYS A 220 -25.25 18.81 9.45
N ASN A 221 -26.10 18.28 10.32
CA ASN A 221 -26.73 19.05 11.38
C ASN A 221 -25.79 19.31 12.56
N LYS A 222 -24.94 18.34 12.92
CA LYS A 222 -24.05 18.46 14.09
C LYS A 222 -22.67 19.03 13.77
N HIS A 223 -22.15 18.78 12.58
CA HIS A 223 -20.81 19.21 12.14
C HIS A 223 -20.87 19.84 10.75
N PRO A 224 -21.56 20.99 10.59
CA PRO A 224 -21.76 21.62 9.29
C PRO A 224 -20.45 22.01 8.61
N ASP A 225 -19.44 22.43 9.36
CA ASP A 225 -18.15 22.83 8.80
C ASP A 225 -17.36 21.64 8.24
N LEU A 226 -17.37 20.51 8.95
CA LEU A 226 -16.74 19.27 8.49
C LEU A 226 -17.48 18.69 7.29
N TYR A 227 -18.83 18.68 7.34
CA TYR A 227 -19.66 18.31 6.20
C TYR A 227 -19.32 19.16 4.98
N ASN A 228 -19.24 20.48 5.14
CA ASN A 228 -18.93 21.39 4.04
C ASN A 228 -17.51 21.18 3.51
N GLN A 229 -16.52 20.92 4.37
CA GLN A 229 -15.14 20.63 3.93
C GLN A 229 -15.07 19.36 3.09
N VAL A 230 -15.68 18.26 3.57
CA VAL A 230 -15.69 16.98 2.86
C VAL A 230 -16.50 17.10 1.56
N PHE A 231 -17.66 17.75 1.61
CA PHE A 231 -18.51 17.96 0.43
C PHE A 231 -17.82 18.82 -0.62
N ASN A 232 -17.15 19.91 -0.22
CA ASN A 232 -16.45 20.79 -1.15
C ASN A 232 -15.23 20.09 -1.77
N ALA A 233 -14.46 19.35 -0.98
CA ALA A 233 -13.33 18.57 -1.50
C ALA A 233 -13.81 17.53 -2.55
N GLY A 234 -14.86 16.77 -2.23
CA GLY A 234 -15.44 15.80 -3.18
C GLY A 234 -16.04 16.46 -4.43
N LYS A 235 -16.63 17.64 -4.30
CA LYS A 235 -17.16 18.42 -5.43
C LYS A 235 -16.03 18.89 -6.36
N ASP A 236 -14.95 19.41 -5.80
CA ASP A 236 -13.81 19.92 -6.58
C ASP A 236 -13.10 18.77 -7.33
N ASP A 237 -12.90 17.63 -6.67
CA ASP A 237 -12.35 16.42 -7.29
C ASP A 237 -13.27 15.89 -8.40
N GLY A 238 -14.58 15.84 -8.15
CA GLY A 238 -15.57 15.42 -9.16
C GLY A 238 -15.59 16.33 -10.39
N VAL A 239 -15.54 17.66 -10.20
CA VAL A 239 -15.47 18.63 -11.32
C VAL A 239 -14.17 18.46 -12.11
N LYS A 240 -13.05 18.24 -11.42
CA LYS A 240 -11.75 18.03 -12.06
C LYS A 240 -11.74 16.74 -12.90
N ALA A 241 -12.24 15.64 -12.33
CA ALA A 241 -12.35 14.36 -13.02
C ALA A 241 -13.25 14.46 -14.27
N GLU A 242 -14.38 15.14 -14.14
CA GLU A 242 -15.33 15.30 -15.25
C GLU A 242 -14.80 16.18 -16.38
N ARG A 243 -14.05 17.25 -16.05
CA ARG A 243 -13.38 18.08 -17.06
C ARG A 243 -12.32 17.30 -17.84
N GLU A 244 -11.55 16.45 -17.14
CA GLU A 244 -10.54 15.62 -17.78
C GLU A 244 -11.21 14.58 -18.71
N ARG A 245 -12.29 13.92 -18.25
CA ARG A 245 -13.07 12.99 -19.08
C ARG A 245 -13.60 13.65 -20.35
N ILE A 246 -14.23 14.83 -20.23
CA ILE A 246 -14.75 15.57 -21.38
C ILE A 246 -13.61 15.96 -22.33
N LYS A 247 -12.47 16.41 -21.81
CA LYS A 247 -11.28 16.75 -22.60
C LYS A 247 -10.76 15.55 -23.38
N GLN A 248 -10.66 14.38 -22.76
CA GLN A 248 -10.26 13.14 -23.44
C GLN A 248 -11.23 12.76 -24.56
N ILE A 249 -12.53 12.99 -24.37
CA ILE A 249 -13.54 12.79 -25.42
C ILE A 249 -13.36 13.80 -26.56
N GLU A 250 -13.04 15.07 -26.27
CA GLU A 250 -12.77 16.09 -27.30
C GLU A 250 -11.49 15.79 -28.09
N ASP A 251 -10.43 15.38 -27.40
CA ASP A 251 -9.14 15.06 -28.00
C ASP A 251 -9.24 13.79 -28.89
N SER A 252 -10.25 12.94 -28.67
CA SER A 252 -10.48 11.70 -29.42
C SER A 252 -11.49 11.84 -30.59
N VAL A 253 -11.90 13.06 -30.95
CA VAL A 253 -12.95 13.29 -31.95
C VAL A 253 -12.55 12.78 -33.33
N ILE A 254 -13.40 11.91 -33.89
CA ILE A 254 -13.36 11.49 -35.30
C ILE A 254 -14.46 12.25 -36.07
N PRO A 255 -14.15 12.93 -37.20
CA PRO A 255 -15.14 13.67 -37.97
C PRO A 255 -16.35 12.80 -38.39
N GLY A 256 -17.57 13.29 -38.16
CA GLY A 256 -18.82 12.63 -38.58
C GLY A 256 -19.64 11.97 -37.47
N HIS A 257 -19.19 12.01 -36.22
CA HIS A 257 -19.85 11.36 -35.07
C HIS A 257 -20.26 12.33 -33.94
N ASP A 258 -20.58 13.57 -34.29
CA ASP A 258 -20.86 14.66 -33.33
C ASP A 258 -22.00 14.32 -32.35
N GLU A 259 -22.98 13.53 -32.76
CA GLU A 259 -24.11 13.11 -31.93
C GLU A 259 -23.69 12.15 -30.81
N LEU A 260 -22.82 11.18 -31.11
CA LEU A 260 -22.30 10.23 -30.12
C LEU A 260 -21.36 10.92 -29.13
N VAL A 261 -20.52 11.83 -29.62
CA VAL A 261 -19.62 12.65 -28.79
C VAL A 261 -20.41 13.52 -27.82
N ASN A 262 -21.49 14.17 -28.27
CA ASN A 262 -22.32 15.00 -27.39
C ASN A 262 -23.06 14.18 -26.34
N LYS A 263 -23.59 13.01 -26.73
CA LYS A 263 -24.25 12.09 -25.81
C LYS A 263 -23.28 11.58 -24.73
N ALA A 264 -22.04 11.26 -25.11
CA ALA A 264 -20.99 10.86 -24.18
C ALA A 264 -20.62 11.96 -23.18
N LYS A 265 -20.55 13.21 -23.63
CA LYS A 265 -20.20 14.37 -22.78
C LYS A 265 -21.29 14.68 -21.76
N PHE A 266 -22.55 14.72 -22.17
CA PHE A 266 -23.61 15.36 -21.38
C PHE A 266 -24.69 14.43 -20.86
N GLU A 267 -24.80 13.21 -21.38
CA GLU A 267 -25.93 12.32 -21.05
C GLU A 267 -25.48 11.00 -20.42
N THR A 268 -24.54 10.28 -21.03
CA THR A 268 -24.19 8.92 -20.58
C THR A 268 -23.02 8.87 -19.61
N GLY A 269 -22.14 9.87 -19.63
CA GLY A 269 -20.97 9.91 -18.76
C GLY A 269 -19.90 8.84 -19.07
N VAL A 270 -19.96 8.20 -20.24
CA VAL A 270 -19.01 7.16 -20.66
C VAL A 270 -17.59 7.72 -20.85
N SER A 271 -16.55 6.89 -20.71
CA SER A 271 -15.17 7.33 -20.94
C SER A 271 -14.86 7.49 -22.44
N ALA A 272 -13.71 8.12 -22.76
CA ALA A 272 -13.26 8.24 -24.14
C ALA A 272 -12.98 6.87 -24.78
N GLU A 273 -12.46 5.91 -24.01
CA GLU A 273 -12.20 4.54 -24.46
C GLU A 273 -13.50 3.79 -24.75
N ALA A 274 -14.52 3.98 -23.91
CA ALA A 274 -15.83 3.37 -24.13
C ALA A 274 -16.53 3.96 -25.36
N LEU A 275 -16.43 5.28 -25.56
CA LEU A 275 -16.93 5.94 -26.77
C LEU A 275 -16.22 5.42 -28.02
N ALA A 276 -14.90 5.20 -27.97
CA ALA A 276 -14.12 4.69 -29.10
C ALA A 276 -14.54 3.28 -29.56
N LEU A 277 -15.24 2.51 -28.72
CA LEU A 277 -15.80 1.20 -29.08
C LEU A 277 -17.18 1.32 -29.77
N GLU A 278 -17.84 2.46 -29.65
CA GLU A 278 -19.14 2.75 -30.26
C GLU A 278 -19.03 3.51 -31.60
N LEU A 279 -17.83 4.02 -31.93
CA LEU A 279 -17.48 4.68 -33.18
C LEU A 279 -17.07 3.68 -34.27
#